data_AF-R0KS53-F1
#
_entry.id   AF-R0KS53-F1
#
_cell.length_a   1.000
_cell.length_b   1.000
_cell.length_c   1.000
_cell.angle_alpha   90.00
_cell.angle_beta   90.00
_cell.angle_gamma   90.00
#
_symmetry.space_group_name_H-M   'P 1'
#
loop_
_entity.id
_entity.type
_entity.pdbx_description
1 polymer ?
#
loop_
_entity_poly.entity_id
_entity_poly.type
_entity_poly.pdbx_seq_one_letter_code
_entity_poly.pdbx_strand_id
1 'polypeptide(L)'
;MNYGRTAAVCVTDISSCFTSRITRSDEDKEGSWDAWGAWSDCSRTCGGGASYSLRRCLNGRNCEGRNIRYKTCSSNDCPSDVGDFRAQQCSAYNDVKYQGHFYEWIPVYNDPTAPCALKCQALGKNLIVELAPKVLDGTRCNIESLDMCISGICQAVGCDRQLGSNAKEDNCGICAGDGSTCRLVRGQAKAHVSPEKNIHIHYLLAIFSNSPDEKPRCKKILSGSVVNVFSRAP
;
A
#
# COMPACT_ATOMS: atom_id res chain seq x y z
N MET A 1 -7.73 -47.81 16.36
CA MET A 1 -8.46 -46.71 15.69
C MET A 1 -7.43 -45.63 15.36
N ASN A 2 -7.12 -45.20 14.14
CA ASN A 2 -7.65 -45.48 12.80
C ASN A 2 -6.51 -45.20 11.80
N TYR A 3 -6.44 -46.06 10.77
CA TYR A 3 -6.07 -45.84 9.37
C TYR A 3 -5.03 -44.78 8.97
N GLY A 4 -3.87 -45.27 8.50
CA GLY A 4 -3.06 -44.62 7.46
C GLY A 4 -2.43 -45.68 6.56
N ARG A 5 -2.92 -45.84 5.33
CA ARG A 5 -2.46 -46.85 4.37
C ARG A 5 -1.05 -46.50 3.88
N THR A 6 -0.06 -47.31 4.22
CA THR A 6 1.25 -47.31 3.55
C THR A 6 1.09 -48.04 2.22
N ALA A 7 1.15 -47.33 1.09
CA ALA A 7 1.33 -47.93 -0.21
C ALA A 7 2.81 -47.78 -0.59
N ALA A 8 3.54 -48.88 -0.59
CA ALA A 8 4.87 -48.97 -1.20
C ALA A 8 4.81 -50.13 -2.21
N VAL A 9 5.04 -49.80 -3.47
CA VAL A 9 5.17 -50.78 -4.56
C VAL A 9 6.59 -51.34 -4.49
N CYS A 10 6.71 -52.65 -4.30
CA CYS A 10 7.98 -53.37 -4.40
C CYS A 10 8.27 -53.65 -5.88
N VAL A 11 9.43 -53.21 -6.37
CA VAL A 11 10.05 -53.76 -7.59
C VAL A 11 11.44 -54.28 -7.21
N THR A 12 11.74 -55.45 -7.76
CA THR A 12 12.71 -56.47 -7.35
C THR A 12 14.20 -56.11 -7.47
N ASP A 13 15.00 -56.72 -6.58
CA ASP A 13 16.47 -56.77 -6.42
C ASP A 13 17.38 -56.53 -7.66
N ILE A 14 18.42 -55.69 -7.49
CA ILE A 14 19.85 -56.08 -7.48
C ILE A 14 20.75 -54.84 -7.22
N SER A 15 21.53 -54.93 -6.13
CA SER A 15 22.88 -54.36 -5.92
C SER A 15 23.15 -52.88 -6.21
N SER A 16 23.02 -52.03 -5.19
CA SER A 16 24.04 -51.04 -4.82
C SER A 16 23.64 -50.31 -3.53
N CYS A 17 24.40 -50.53 -2.46
CA CYS A 17 24.31 -49.71 -1.25
C CYS A 17 24.96 -48.35 -1.55
N PHE A 18 24.17 -47.39 -1.99
CA PHE A 18 24.55 -45.98 -1.90
C PHE A 18 23.86 -45.39 -0.68
N THR A 19 24.65 -44.98 0.30
CA THR A 19 24.23 -43.98 1.29
C THR A 19 23.90 -42.72 0.51
N SER A 20 22.62 -42.51 0.18
CA SER A 20 22.14 -41.24 -0.35
C SER A 20 22.27 -40.23 0.77
N ARG A 21 23.37 -39.46 0.70
CA ARG A 21 23.56 -38.23 1.46
C ARG A 21 22.29 -37.41 1.32
N ILE A 22 21.81 -36.97 2.47
CA ILE A 22 20.91 -35.84 2.68
C ILE A 22 21.00 -34.89 1.48
N THR A 23 19.95 -34.82 0.66
CA THR A 23 19.77 -33.67 -0.24
C THR A 23 19.33 -32.49 0.63
N ARG A 24 20.30 -31.92 1.36
CA ARG A 24 20.33 -30.52 1.81
C ARG A 24 21.37 -29.87 0.94
N SER A 25 20.93 -29.05 0.00
CA SER A 25 21.30 -27.63 -0.02
C SER A 25 20.79 -27.01 -1.32
N ASP A 26 19.52 -26.61 -1.32
CA ASP A 26 19.16 -25.30 -1.90
C ASP A 26 19.25 -24.23 -0.79
N GLU A 27 20.10 -24.48 0.20
CA GLU A 27 20.69 -23.49 1.08
C GLU A 27 21.99 -23.02 0.39
N ASP A 28 21.96 -21.76 -0.02
CA ASP A 28 23.09 -20.84 0.15
C ASP A 28 24.11 -20.66 -0.99
N LYS A 29 23.72 -19.82 -1.96
CA LYS A 29 24.57 -18.65 -2.32
C LYS A 29 24.61 -17.59 -1.19
N GLU A 30 24.31 -17.97 0.05
CA GLU A 30 24.28 -17.14 1.24
C GLU A 30 25.70 -16.87 1.78
N GLY A 31 26.72 -17.57 1.26
CA GLY A 31 28.12 -17.30 1.61
C GLY A 31 28.70 -15.98 1.08
N SER A 32 27.96 -15.21 0.27
CA SER A 32 28.44 -13.90 -0.23
C SER A 32 27.86 -12.71 0.52
N TRP A 33 26.71 -12.86 1.16
CA TRP A 33 26.07 -11.79 1.92
C TRP A 33 26.29 -11.99 3.42
N ASP A 34 26.46 -10.89 4.15
CA ASP A 34 26.35 -10.88 5.59
C ASP A 34 24.88 -11.06 6.00
N ALA A 35 24.65 -11.37 7.28
CA ALA A 35 23.32 -11.37 7.85
C ALA A 35 22.67 -9.99 7.66
N TRP A 36 21.34 -9.97 7.51
CA TRP A 36 20.60 -8.73 7.53
C TRP A 36 20.75 -8.04 8.87
N GLY A 37 21.14 -6.77 8.84
CA GLY A 37 21.19 -5.92 10.01
C GLY A 37 19.82 -5.67 10.61
N ALA A 38 19.83 -5.06 11.79
CA ALA A 38 18.60 -4.60 12.44
C ALA A 38 17.79 -3.68 11.52
N TRP A 39 16.48 -3.70 11.72
CA TRP A 39 15.59 -2.75 11.06
C TRP A 39 15.85 -1.33 11.59
N SER A 40 15.84 -0.35 10.68
CA SER A 40 15.88 1.06 11.02
C SER A 40 14.64 1.45 11.84
N ASP A 41 14.71 2.61 12.48
CA ASP A 41 13.51 3.26 12.97
C ASP A 41 12.49 3.44 11.84
N CYS A 42 11.22 3.42 12.22
CA CYS A 42 10.14 3.63 11.28
C CYS A 42 10.15 5.10 10.83
N SER A 43 9.96 5.36 9.54
CA SER A 43 9.87 6.73 9.02
C SER A 43 8.71 7.54 9.61
N ARG A 44 7.72 6.85 10.21
CA ARG A 44 6.56 7.42 10.88
C ARG A 44 6.24 6.66 12.16
N THR A 45 5.63 7.33 13.10
CA THR A 45 5.14 6.73 14.35
C THR A 45 3.69 6.24 14.26
N CYS A 46 2.97 6.61 13.19
CA CYS A 46 1.59 6.20 12.92
C CYS A 46 1.28 6.28 11.41
N GLY A 47 0.09 5.79 11.02
CA GLY A 47 -0.49 5.93 9.70
C GLY A 47 0.18 5.10 8.61
N GLY A 48 1.04 4.16 8.99
CA GLY A 48 1.89 3.37 8.11
C GLY A 48 3.12 4.16 7.65
N GLY A 49 4.30 3.69 8.04
CA GLY A 49 5.60 4.15 7.56
C GLY A 49 6.43 3.01 6.96
N ALA A 50 7.68 3.31 6.64
CA ALA A 50 8.64 2.34 6.11
C ALA A 50 9.87 2.25 7.01
N SER A 51 10.41 1.05 7.12
CA SER A 51 11.68 0.76 7.78
C SER A 51 12.55 -0.06 6.82
N TYR A 52 13.86 0.14 6.87
CA TYR A 52 14.81 -0.56 6.02
C TYR A 52 15.79 -1.38 6.84
N SER A 53 16.34 -2.42 6.23
CA SER A 53 17.40 -3.26 6.80
C SER A 53 18.47 -3.44 5.73
N LEU A 54 19.73 -3.29 6.15
CA LEU A 54 20.91 -3.35 5.28
C LEU A 54 21.67 -4.65 5.52
N ARG A 55 22.35 -5.15 4.50
CA ARG A 55 23.35 -6.22 4.61
C ARG A 55 24.59 -5.84 3.80
N ARG A 56 25.74 -6.39 4.17
CA ARG A 56 27.02 -6.14 3.48
C ARG A 56 27.36 -7.31 2.58
N CYS A 57 27.99 -7.03 1.44
CA CYS A 57 28.58 -8.07 0.60
C CYS A 57 29.93 -8.46 1.19
N LEU A 58 30.07 -9.70 1.66
CA LEU A 58 31.31 -10.23 2.24
C LEU A 58 32.36 -10.49 1.16
N ASN A 59 31.94 -10.84 -0.06
CA ASN A 59 32.81 -11.13 -1.20
C ASN A 59 33.04 -9.91 -2.12
N GLY A 60 32.93 -8.69 -1.58
CA GLY A 60 33.19 -7.45 -2.30
C GLY A 60 32.07 -7.03 -3.25
N ARG A 61 32.16 -7.40 -4.54
CA ARG A 61 31.22 -6.96 -5.61
C ARG A 61 30.40 -8.07 -6.25
N ASN A 62 30.69 -9.35 -5.98
CA ASN A 62 30.06 -10.48 -6.65
C ASN A 62 28.75 -10.94 -5.98
N CYS A 63 28.09 -10.06 -5.22
CA CYS A 63 26.84 -10.40 -4.57
C CYS A 63 25.65 -10.12 -5.47
N GLU A 64 24.86 -11.16 -5.72
CA GLU A 64 23.62 -11.07 -6.49
C GLU A 64 22.45 -10.60 -5.60
N GLY A 65 21.65 -9.66 -6.11
CA GLY A 65 20.50 -9.09 -5.40
C GLY A 65 20.78 -7.76 -4.69
N ARG A 66 19.79 -7.27 -3.94
CA ARG A 66 19.87 -5.97 -3.24
C ARG A 66 20.58 -6.09 -1.89
N ASN A 67 21.32 -5.05 -1.50
CA ASN A 67 21.92 -4.89 -0.17
C ASN A 67 20.97 -4.23 0.86
N ILE A 68 19.75 -3.90 0.43
CA ILE A 68 18.72 -3.23 1.22
C ILE A 68 17.37 -3.92 1.02
N ARG A 69 16.62 -4.05 2.09
CA ARG A 69 15.21 -4.50 2.08
C ARG A 69 14.36 -3.56 2.91
N TYR A 70 13.07 -3.54 2.63
CA TYR A 70 12.10 -2.64 3.25
C TYR A 70 10.93 -3.43 3.83
N LYS A 71 10.29 -2.86 4.84
CA LYS A 71 8.99 -3.32 5.36
C LYS A 71 8.14 -2.13 5.78
N THR A 72 6.84 -2.36 5.87
CA THR A 72 5.94 -1.43 6.55
C THR A 72 6.10 -1.52 8.07
N CYS A 73 5.80 -0.41 8.74
CA CYS A 73 5.85 -0.29 10.19
C CYS A 73 4.83 0.75 10.67
N SER A 74 4.58 0.82 11.97
CA SER A 74 3.67 1.80 12.59
C SER A 74 2.27 1.84 11.93
N SER A 75 1.63 0.68 11.83
CA SER A 75 0.35 0.50 11.13
C SER A 75 -0.86 1.11 11.82
N ASN A 76 -0.73 1.49 13.10
CA ASN A 76 -1.78 2.17 13.87
C ASN A 76 -2.15 3.48 13.21
N ASP A 77 -3.44 3.79 13.15
CA ASP A 77 -3.89 5.04 12.52
C ASP A 77 -3.39 6.26 13.31
N CYS A 78 -3.14 7.35 12.59
CA CYS A 78 -2.71 8.59 13.21
C CYS A 78 -3.88 9.29 13.90
N PRO A 79 -3.64 9.98 15.03
CA PRO A 79 -4.56 10.97 15.57
C PRO A 79 -4.99 11.99 14.50
N SER A 80 -6.22 12.51 14.59
CA SER A 80 -6.80 13.39 13.56
C SER A 80 -6.09 14.74 13.41
N ASP A 81 -5.35 15.16 14.44
CA ASP A 81 -4.52 16.37 14.47
C ASP A 81 -3.18 16.19 13.77
N VAL A 82 -2.73 14.95 13.57
CA VAL A 82 -1.51 14.66 12.80
C VAL A 82 -1.84 14.84 11.31
N GLY A 83 -1.39 15.96 10.76
CA GLY A 83 -1.56 16.31 9.35
C GLY A 83 -0.95 15.27 8.39
N ASP A 84 -1.28 15.42 7.11
CA ASP A 84 -0.76 14.52 6.07
C ASP A 84 0.78 14.56 5.98
N PHE A 85 1.40 13.39 5.86
CA PHE A 85 2.86 13.25 5.87
C PHE A 85 3.52 13.87 4.63
N ARG A 86 2.85 13.90 3.48
CA ARG A 86 3.34 14.61 2.29
C ARG A 86 3.19 16.12 2.47
N ALA A 87 2.08 16.58 3.07
CA ALA A 87 1.88 17.98 3.40
C ALA A 87 2.96 18.52 4.34
N GLN A 88 3.34 17.75 5.37
CA GLN A 88 4.45 18.09 6.28
C GLN A 88 5.78 18.28 5.54
N GLN A 89 6.04 17.46 4.51
CA GLN A 89 7.25 17.59 3.70
C GLN A 89 7.23 18.83 2.82
N CYS A 90 6.07 19.24 2.28
CA CYS A 90 5.95 20.53 1.59
C CYS A 90 6.11 21.70 2.56
N SER A 91 5.46 21.66 3.73
CA SER A 91 5.49 22.76 4.70
C SER A 91 6.88 22.98 5.33
N ALA A 92 7.74 21.96 5.32
CA ALA A 92 9.15 22.11 5.69
C ALA A 92 9.93 23.12 4.83
N TYR A 93 9.41 23.48 3.65
CA TYR A 93 9.99 24.49 2.77
C TYR A 93 9.35 25.88 2.93
N ASN A 94 8.40 26.08 3.83
CA ASN A 94 7.73 27.38 4.02
C ASN A 94 8.71 28.47 4.49
N ASP A 95 9.72 28.08 5.28
CA ASP A 95 10.77 28.97 5.78
C ASP A 95 11.99 29.05 4.84
N VAL A 96 11.87 28.51 3.62
CA VAL A 96 12.92 28.55 2.59
C VAL A 96 12.45 29.42 1.42
N LYS A 97 13.27 30.42 1.05
CA LYS A 97 12.94 31.29 -0.08
C LYS A 97 13.05 30.55 -1.40
N TYR A 98 11.97 30.53 -2.18
CA TYR A 98 11.99 30.15 -3.58
C TYR A 98 11.96 31.41 -4.45
N GLN A 99 12.97 31.58 -5.30
CA GLN A 99 13.11 32.79 -6.13
C GLN A 99 12.97 34.10 -5.34
N GLY A 100 13.49 34.13 -4.11
CA GLY A 100 13.48 35.31 -3.24
C GLY A 100 12.24 35.50 -2.37
N HIS A 101 11.18 34.69 -2.55
CA HIS A 101 9.93 34.80 -1.82
C HIS A 101 9.66 33.56 -0.95
N PHE A 102 8.97 33.77 0.16
CA PHE A 102 8.40 32.68 0.95
C PHE A 102 7.02 32.34 0.42
N TYR A 103 6.67 31.06 0.50
CA TYR A 103 5.38 30.55 0.09
C TYR A 103 4.86 29.57 1.14
N GLU A 104 3.55 29.49 1.25
CA GLU A 104 2.90 28.36 1.91
C GLU A 104 2.73 27.25 0.88
N TRP A 105 3.45 26.14 1.06
CA TRP A 105 3.47 25.02 0.13
C TRP A 105 2.47 23.95 0.51
N ILE A 106 1.60 23.59 -0.44
CA ILE A 106 0.67 22.47 -0.32
C ILE A 106 1.04 21.35 -1.30
N PRO A 107 0.84 20.07 -0.93
CA PRO A 107 1.24 18.95 -1.76
C PRO A 107 0.37 18.79 -3.00
N VAL A 108 1.01 18.44 -4.11
CA VAL A 108 0.36 17.94 -5.32
C VAL A 108 0.35 16.41 -5.27
N TYR A 109 -0.82 15.81 -5.50
CA TYR A 109 -1.03 14.36 -5.47
C TYR A 109 -1.37 13.83 -6.86
N ASN A 110 -1.34 12.50 -7.01
CA ASN A 110 -1.79 11.78 -8.20
C ASN A 110 -1.04 12.19 -9.47
N ASP A 111 0.25 12.53 -9.35
CA ASP A 111 1.11 12.76 -10.51
C ASP A 111 1.32 11.42 -11.25
N PRO A 112 0.90 11.31 -12.53
CA PRO A 112 0.95 10.03 -13.25
C PRO A 112 2.39 9.64 -13.66
N THR A 113 3.32 10.59 -13.65
CA THR A 113 4.70 10.41 -14.12
C THR A 113 5.67 10.20 -12.97
N ALA A 114 5.53 10.99 -11.91
CA ALA A 114 6.44 11.04 -10.78
C ALA A 114 5.64 11.12 -9.46
N PRO A 115 4.85 10.09 -9.11
CA PRO A 115 4.01 10.10 -7.91
C PRO A 115 4.84 10.20 -6.62
N CYS A 116 6.12 9.84 -6.66
CA CYS A 116 7.01 9.89 -5.51
C CYS A 116 7.97 11.08 -5.49
N ALA A 117 7.88 12.02 -6.44
CA ALA A 117 8.55 13.30 -6.32
C ALA A 117 7.77 14.22 -5.36
N LEU A 118 8.47 15.12 -4.67
CA LEU A 118 7.84 16.12 -3.81
C LEU A 118 7.47 17.35 -4.64
N LYS A 119 6.32 17.27 -5.32
CA LYS A 119 5.73 18.41 -6.03
C LYS A 119 4.79 19.16 -5.10
N CYS A 120 5.01 20.46 -4.97
CA CYS A 120 4.22 21.34 -4.10
C CYS A 120 3.73 22.55 -4.90
N GLN A 121 2.50 22.99 -4.61
CA GLN A 121 1.90 24.19 -5.15
C GLN A 121 1.95 25.29 -4.09
N ALA A 122 2.27 26.51 -4.49
CA ALA A 122 2.15 27.67 -3.61
C ALA A 122 0.67 28.03 -3.42
N LEU A 123 0.21 28.08 -2.17
CA LEU A 123 -1.19 28.36 -1.82
C LEU A 123 -1.65 29.71 -2.42
N GLY A 124 -2.81 29.70 -3.07
CA GLY A 124 -3.37 30.90 -3.72
C GLY A 124 -2.61 31.37 -4.97
N LYS A 125 -1.65 30.59 -5.48
CA LYS A 125 -0.88 30.87 -6.70
C LYS A 125 -0.98 29.70 -7.68
N ASN A 126 -0.74 29.99 -8.96
CA ASN A 126 -0.62 28.97 -10.00
C ASN A 126 0.86 28.61 -10.24
N LEU A 127 1.58 28.31 -9.15
CA LEU A 127 2.99 27.98 -9.14
C LEU A 127 3.16 26.59 -8.54
N ILE A 128 3.56 25.61 -9.36
CA ILE A 128 3.86 24.24 -8.94
C ILE A 128 5.34 24.00 -9.15
N VAL A 129 6.02 23.48 -8.13
CA VAL A 129 7.46 23.26 -8.11
C VAL A 129 7.76 21.88 -7.55
N GLU A 130 8.73 21.19 -8.14
CA GLU A 130 9.34 20.00 -7.53
C GLU A 130 10.41 20.45 -6.53
N LEU A 131 10.09 20.41 -5.23
CA LEU A 131 10.98 20.86 -4.17
C LEU A 131 12.03 19.81 -3.78
N ALA A 132 11.73 18.53 -4.05
CA ALA A 132 12.67 17.42 -3.89
C ALA A 132 12.41 16.30 -4.91
N PRO A 133 13.46 15.60 -5.39
CA PRO A 133 13.31 14.54 -6.38
C PRO A 133 12.56 13.31 -5.85
N LYS A 134 12.55 13.12 -4.52
CA LYS A 134 11.77 12.07 -3.86
C LYS A 134 11.23 12.55 -2.52
N VAL A 135 10.03 12.09 -2.18
CA VAL A 135 9.47 12.14 -0.83
C VAL A 135 10.19 11.14 0.08
N LEU A 136 10.03 11.29 1.40
CA LEU A 136 10.51 10.35 2.41
C LEU A 136 9.84 8.98 2.25
N ASP A 137 10.61 7.92 2.53
CA ASP A 137 10.12 6.55 2.42
C ASP A 137 8.92 6.31 3.35
N GLY A 138 7.89 5.63 2.84
CA GLY A 138 6.62 5.41 3.56
C GLY A 138 5.56 6.50 3.32
N THR A 139 5.88 7.57 2.59
CA THR A 139 4.86 8.53 2.12
C THR A 139 3.95 7.87 1.11
N ARG A 140 2.62 8.06 1.21
CA ARG A 140 1.67 7.58 0.21
C ARG A 140 1.96 8.17 -1.16
N CYS A 141 1.88 7.36 -2.21
CA CYS A 141 2.03 7.85 -3.58
C CYS A 141 0.84 8.72 -4.01
N ASN A 142 -0.37 8.24 -3.71
CA ASN A 142 -1.64 8.75 -4.16
C ASN A 142 -2.64 8.79 -3.00
N ILE A 143 -3.73 9.55 -3.14
CA ILE A 143 -4.72 9.75 -2.06
C ILE A 143 -5.59 8.50 -1.83
N GLU A 144 -5.89 7.76 -2.89
CA GLU A 144 -6.86 6.65 -2.86
C GLU A 144 -6.23 5.26 -2.72
N SER A 145 -4.90 5.15 -2.62
CA SER A 145 -4.21 3.86 -2.48
C SER A 145 -3.39 3.75 -1.20
N LEU A 146 -3.10 2.50 -0.82
CA LEU A 146 -2.17 2.20 0.27
C LEU A 146 -0.71 2.25 -0.18
N ASP A 147 -0.47 2.32 -1.49
CA ASP A 147 0.85 2.32 -2.09
C ASP A 147 1.70 3.44 -1.54
N MET A 148 2.97 3.13 -1.32
CA MET A 148 3.91 4.05 -0.70
C MET A 148 5.20 4.17 -1.48
N CYS A 149 5.79 5.35 -1.37
CA CYS A 149 7.06 5.65 -1.97
C CYS A 149 8.18 4.98 -1.18
N ILE A 150 8.99 4.19 -1.87
CA ILE A 150 10.19 3.53 -1.34
C ILE A 150 11.32 3.77 -2.32
N SER A 151 12.37 4.46 -1.87
CA SER A 151 13.50 4.86 -2.70
C SER A 151 13.08 5.59 -3.98
N GLY A 152 12.05 6.44 -3.90
CA GLY A 152 11.53 7.23 -5.02
C GLY A 152 10.63 6.46 -6.01
N ILE A 153 10.33 5.19 -5.75
CA ILE A 153 9.44 4.36 -6.59
C ILE A 153 8.16 4.07 -5.81
N CYS A 154 7.01 4.18 -6.48
CA CYS A 154 5.74 3.81 -5.88
C CYS A 154 5.62 2.28 -5.79
N GLN A 155 5.60 1.74 -4.57
CA GLN A 155 5.51 0.32 -4.29
C GLN A 155 4.12 -0.06 -3.79
N ALA A 156 3.62 -1.19 -4.25
CA ALA A 156 2.30 -1.70 -3.89
C ALA A 156 2.24 -2.10 -2.41
N VAL A 157 1.13 -1.78 -1.75
CA VAL A 157 0.84 -2.18 -0.37
C VAL A 157 -0.54 -2.83 -0.33
N GLY A 158 -0.61 -4.04 0.20
CA GLY A 158 -1.87 -4.76 0.34
C GLY A 158 -2.81 -4.11 1.36
N CYS A 159 -4.08 -4.51 1.34
CA CYS A 159 -5.09 -4.07 2.33
C CYS A 159 -4.71 -4.42 3.78
N ASP A 160 -3.81 -5.38 3.96
CA ASP A 160 -3.22 -5.84 5.21
C ASP A 160 -2.09 -4.91 5.69
N ARG A 161 -1.86 -3.80 4.97
CA ARG A 161 -0.83 -2.78 5.22
C ARG A 161 0.58 -3.34 5.11
N GLN A 162 0.79 -4.40 4.33
CA GLN A 162 2.11 -4.99 4.10
C GLN A 162 2.67 -4.62 2.72
N LEU A 163 3.93 -4.18 2.71
CA LEU A 163 4.66 -3.82 1.49
C LEU A 163 4.83 -5.07 0.60
N GLY A 164 4.39 -4.97 -0.66
CA GLY A 164 4.44 -6.08 -1.62
C GLY A 164 3.41 -7.19 -1.38
N SER A 165 2.47 -7.02 -0.45
CA SER A 165 1.37 -7.96 -0.27
C SER A 165 0.36 -7.86 -1.41
N ASN A 166 -0.13 -9.01 -1.87
CA ASN A 166 -1.17 -9.11 -2.89
C ASN A 166 -2.58 -9.11 -2.27
N ALA A 167 -2.71 -8.91 -0.95
CA ALA A 167 -3.99 -8.87 -0.27
C ALA A 167 -4.82 -7.68 -0.78
N LYS A 168 -6.07 -7.95 -1.15
CA LYS A 168 -7.05 -6.96 -1.61
C LYS A 168 -8.29 -7.01 -0.75
N GLU A 169 -8.96 -5.87 -0.63
CA GLU A 169 -10.29 -5.84 -0.05
C GLU A 169 -11.25 -6.65 -0.94
N ASP A 170 -12.15 -7.38 -0.30
CA ASP A 170 -13.29 -7.97 -0.98
C ASP A 170 -14.35 -6.90 -1.29
N ASN A 171 -15.48 -7.30 -1.90
CA ASN A 171 -16.57 -6.38 -2.22
C ASN A 171 -17.25 -5.77 -0.98
N CYS A 172 -16.95 -6.29 0.22
CA CYS A 172 -17.46 -5.83 1.50
C CYS A 172 -16.51 -4.83 2.17
N GLY A 173 -15.33 -4.58 1.59
CA GLY A 173 -14.29 -3.74 2.20
C GLY A 173 -13.50 -4.46 3.29
N ILE A 174 -13.56 -5.80 3.35
CA ILE A 174 -12.77 -6.60 4.28
C ILE A 174 -11.51 -7.09 3.56
N CYS A 175 -10.36 -6.83 4.17
CA CYS A 175 -9.09 -7.27 3.64
C CYS A 175 -9.00 -8.80 3.59
N ALA A 176 -8.70 -9.35 2.40
CA ALA A 176 -8.67 -10.78 2.14
C ALA A 176 -9.97 -11.51 2.57
N GLY A 177 -11.11 -10.80 2.53
CA GLY A 177 -12.41 -11.37 2.84
C GLY A 177 -12.92 -12.29 1.73
N ASP A 178 -13.89 -13.12 2.09
CA ASP A 178 -14.55 -14.08 1.20
C ASP A 178 -15.87 -13.53 0.60
N GLY A 179 -16.21 -12.27 0.89
CA GLY A 179 -17.45 -11.63 0.44
C GLY A 179 -18.70 -12.06 1.23
N SER A 180 -18.57 -12.78 2.34
CA SER A 180 -19.71 -13.27 3.13
C SER A 180 -20.32 -12.23 4.08
N THR A 181 -19.58 -11.18 4.42
CA THR A 181 -19.98 -10.18 5.43
C THR A 181 -20.92 -9.10 4.90
N CYS A 182 -21.14 -9.08 3.59
CA CYS A 182 -22.07 -8.19 2.92
C CYS A 182 -22.89 -8.95 1.87
N ARG A 183 -24.06 -8.40 1.56
CA ARG A 183 -24.96 -8.87 0.50
C ARG A 183 -25.15 -7.78 -0.53
N LEU A 184 -25.29 -8.20 -1.78
CA LEU A 184 -25.65 -7.30 -2.86
C LEU A 184 -27.07 -6.74 -2.65
N VAL A 185 -27.19 -5.42 -2.60
CA VAL A 185 -28.45 -4.69 -2.64
C VAL A 185 -28.55 -3.97 -3.99
N ARG A 186 -29.58 -4.31 -4.75
CA ARG A 186 -29.88 -3.64 -6.01
C ARG A 186 -30.71 -2.38 -5.72
N GLY A 187 -30.17 -1.21 -6.07
CA GLY A 187 -30.87 0.08 -5.96
C GLY A 187 -30.94 0.77 -7.32
N GLN A 188 -31.99 1.58 -7.54
CA GLN A 188 -32.10 2.45 -8.70
C GLN A 188 -31.58 3.85 -8.35
N ALA A 189 -30.72 4.42 -9.20
CA ALA A 189 -30.28 5.79 -9.05
C ALA A 189 -31.46 6.76 -9.25
N LYS A 190 -31.80 7.55 -8.23
CA LYS A 190 -32.77 8.65 -8.36
C LYS A 190 -32.07 9.94 -8.74
N ALA A 191 -32.64 10.69 -9.66
CA ALA A 191 -32.13 12.01 -10.05
C ALA A 191 -32.36 13.01 -8.89
N HIS A 192 -31.31 13.70 -8.45
CA HIS A 192 -31.45 14.88 -7.59
C HIS A 192 -31.21 16.13 -8.44
N VAL A 193 -32.20 17.03 -8.50
CA VAL A 193 -32.08 18.32 -9.19
C VAL A 193 -31.58 19.35 -8.19
N SER A 194 -30.38 19.91 -8.42
CA SER A 194 -29.89 21.06 -7.66
C SER A 194 -30.55 22.34 -8.20
N PRO A 195 -31.28 23.13 -7.39
CA PRO A 195 -31.99 24.33 -7.85
C PRO A 195 -31.06 25.37 -8.50
N GLU A 196 -29.79 25.41 -8.11
CA GLU A 196 -28.88 26.52 -8.45
C GLU A 196 -28.11 26.35 -9.77
N LYS A 197 -28.15 25.20 -10.43
CA LYS A 197 -27.31 24.98 -11.64
C LYS A 197 -27.99 24.37 -12.85
N ASN A 198 -29.27 24.00 -12.78
CA ASN A 198 -29.95 23.26 -13.85
C ASN A 198 -29.12 22.04 -14.37
N ILE A 199 -28.33 21.44 -13.47
CA ILE A 199 -27.51 20.26 -13.73
C ILE A 199 -28.14 19.10 -12.96
N HIS A 200 -28.44 17.99 -13.66
CA HIS A 200 -28.75 16.72 -13.02
C HIS A 200 -27.49 16.18 -12.34
N ILE A 201 -27.45 16.24 -11.01
CA ILE A 201 -26.41 15.58 -10.23
C ILE A 201 -27.00 14.28 -9.69
N HIS A 202 -26.64 13.17 -10.32
CA HIS A 202 -27.00 11.84 -9.83
C HIS A 202 -26.02 11.45 -8.73
N TYR A 203 -26.43 11.57 -7.46
CA TYR A 203 -25.70 10.97 -6.34
C TYR A 203 -26.19 9.54 -6.13
N LEU A 204 -25.25 8.59 -6.05
CA LEU A 204 -25.49 7.25 -5.53
C LEU A 204 -24.93 7.18 -4.11
N LEU A 205 -25.79 6.85 -3.15
CA LEU A 205 -25.40 6.42 -1.81
C LEU A 205 -25.06 4.93 -1.88
N ALA A 206 -23.78 4.61 -2.07
CA ALA A 206 -23.29 3.28 -1.76
C ALA A 206 -22.92 3.27 -0.27
N ILE A 207 -23.71 2.58 0.55
CA ILE A 207 -23.49 2.49 2.00
C ILE A 207 -22.59 1.29 2.26
N PHE A 208 -21.29 1.53 2.35
CA PHE A 208 -20.34 0.58 2.93
C PHE A 208 -20.11 1.01 4.38
N SER A 209 -20.44 0.14 5.33
CA SER A 209 -20.25 0.40 6.76
C SER A 209 -19.86 -0.92 7.43
N ASN A 210 -18.69 -0.90 8.08
CA ASN A 210 -18.21 -2.01 8.90
C ASN A 210 -18.71 -1.91 10.35
N SER A 211 -19.31 -0.76 10.73
CA SER A 211 -19.82 -0.47 12.07
C SER A 211 -21.04 0.46 12.02
N PRO A 212 -22.07 0.26 12.87
CA PRO A 212 -23.26 1.13 12.94
C PRO A 212 -22.93 2.63 13.17
N ASP A 213 -21.73 2.95 13.67
CA ASP A 213 -21.28 4.32 13.94
C ASP A 213 -20.40 4.94 12.83
N GLU A 214 -20.10 4.18 11.76
CA GLU A 214 -19.22 4.64 10.69
C GLU A 214 -19.98 5.38 9.58
N LYS A 215 -19.52 6.58 9.23
CA LYS A 215 -20.15 7.42 8.20
C LYS A 215 -19.97 6.77 6.81
N PRO A 216 -21.04 6.54 6.04
CA PRO A 216 -20.94 5.84 4.76
C PRO A 216 -20.07 6.58 3.76
N ARG A 217 -19.18 5.85 3.07
CA ARG A 217 -18.31 6.40 2.01
C ARG A 217 -19.03 6.35 0.66
N CYS A 218 -19.50 7.50 0.17
CA CYS A 218 -20.15 7.61 -1.14
C CYS A 218 -19.14 7.70 -2.29
N LYS A 219 -19.33 6.94 -3.37
CA LYS A 219 -18.56 7.06 -4.63
C LYS A 219 -19.41 7.74 -5.71
N LYS A 220 -18.86 8.74 -6.41
CA LYS A 220 -19.49 9.39 -7.56
C LYS A 220 -19.50 8.44 -8.77
N ILE A 221 -20.66 8.27 -9.42
CA ILE A 221 -20.84 7.41 -10.60
C ILE A 221 -21.70 8.14 -11.64
N LEU A 222 -21.48 7.87 -12.93
CA LEU A 222 -22.21 8.46 -14.07
C LEU A 222 -23.65 7.93 -14.20
N SER A 223 -24.54 8.79 -14.71
CA SER A 223 -25.98 8.50 -14.90
C SER A 223 -26.21 7.29 -15.82
N GLY A 224 -27.20 6.45 -15.48
CA GLY A 224 -27.56 5.25 -16.25
C GLY A 224 -26.81 3.96 -15.88
N SER A 225 -25.86 4.02 -14.94
CA SER A 225 -25.13 2.83 -14.48
C SER A 225 -25.99 1.98 -13.55
N VAL A 226 -26.10 0.67 -13.82
CA VAL A 226 -26.57 -0.30 -12.81
C VAL A 226 -25.46 -0.43 -11.78
N VAL A 227 -25.70 0.05 -10.56
CA VAL A 227 -24.70 0.04 -9.49
C VAL A 227 -25.02 -1.05 -8.49
N ASN A 228 -24.08 -1.96 -8.35
CA ASN A 228 -24.07 -2.98 -7.31
C ASN A 228 -23.62 -2.32 -6.01
N VAL A 229 -24.51 -2.17 -5.03
CA VAL A 229 -24.19 -1.68 -3.69
C VAL A 229 -24.17 -2.88 -2.76
N PHE A 230 -23.17 -2.99 -1.88
CA PHE A 230 -23.08 -4.09 -0.93
C PHE A 230 -23.44 -3.57 0.47
N SER A 231 -24.46 -4.15 1.11
CA SER A 231 -24.85 -3.84 2.48
C SER A 231 -24.43 -4.97 3.42
N ARG A 232 -24.16 -4.71 4.70
CA ARG A 232 -23.86 -5.75 5.70
C ARG A 232 -24.89 -6.90 5.70
N ALA A 233 -24.41 -8.14 5.79
CA ALA A 233 -25.24 -9.32 6.02
C ALA A 233 -25.63 -9.39 7.52
N PRO A 234 -26.87 -9.75 7.87
CA PRO A 234 -27.32 -9.88 9.26
C PRO A 234 -26.55 -10.94 10.04
#